data_AF-A0A482XHI8-F1
#
_entry.id   AF-A0A482XHI8-F1
#
_cell.length_a   1.000
_cell.length_b   1.000
_cell.length_c   1.000
_cell.angle_alpha   90.00
_cell.angle_beta   90.00
_cell.angle_gamma   90.00
#
_symmetry.space_group_name_H-M   'P 1'
#
loop_
_entity.id
_entity.type
_entity.pdbx_description
1 polymer ?
#
loop_
_entity_poly.entity_id
_entity_poly.type
_entity_poly.pdbx_seq_one_letter_code
_entity_poly.pdbx_strand_id
1 'polypeptide(L)'
;MGDLPNIAVKGIAGDNSRISNMSDIITKLSQDSKEPETLKIENGLVNHVTKSLHSNNSRTNTNNKSTEREGNCYCGKERNLNIVELLCANCNRWFHESCIGYQLGKLAPFMMNYIFVCKNCLPTGLESFKKTQALFPQMCVTALGNLMQQSVKEGAPKTQFSKDKHIIPFIECHWGSMTTTPKRVTQSWRSTVLSALIKETNIIFACNDTAPN
;
A
#
# COMPACT_ATOMS: atom_id res chain seq x y z
N MET A 1 -3.48 32.29 13.69
CA MET A 1 -3.38 31.06 12.86
C MET A 1 -3.90 29.93 13.73
N GLY A 2 -5.16 29.53 13.55
CA GLY A 2 -5.80 28.54 14.42
C GLY A 2 -5.25 27.15 14.16
N ASP A 3 -5.13 26.34 15.21
CA ASP A 3 -4.81 24.92 15.10
C ASP A 3 -5.85 24.23 14.21
N LEU A 4 -5.38 23.48 13.21
CA LEU A 4 -6.27 22.74 12.33
C LEU A 4 -6.91 21.55 13.08
N PRO A 5 -8.17 21.22 12.75
CA PRO A 5 -8.94 20.15 13.38
C PRO A 5 -8.29 18.77 13.24
N ASN A 6 -8.70 17.86 14.11
CA ASN A 6 -8.20 16.48 14.10
C ASN A 6 -8.74 15.72 12.88
N ILE A 7 -7.85 14.95 12.25
CA ILE A 7 -8.15 14.20 11.02
C ILE A 7 -8.24 12.71 11.34
N ALA A 8 -9.30 12.07 10.84
CA ALA A 8 -9.52 10.63 10.82
C ALA A 8 -9.70 10.12 9.39
N VAL A 9 -9.67 8.81 9.19
CA VAL A 9 -10.08 8.17 7.94
C VAL A 9 -11.54 7.71 8.08
N LYS A 10 -12.41 8.03 7.11
CA LYS A 10 -13.82 7.61 7.12
C LYS A 10 -13.92 6.09 7.06
N GLY A 11 -14.84 5.53 7.85
CA GLY A 11 -15.12 4.10 7.89
C GLY A 11 -14.30 3.29 8.90
N ILE A 12 -13.40 3.91 9.66
CA ILE A 12 -12.62 3.24 10.72
C ILE A 12 -13.19 3.59 12.11
N ALA A 13 -14.31 2.96 12.46
CA ALA A 13 -14.81 2.96 13.83
C ALA A 13 -14.31 1.70 14.55
N GLY A 14 -13.44 1.89 15.55
CA GLY A 14 -13.30 1.07 16.77
C GLY A 14 -12.72 -0.35 16.70
N ASP A 15 -12.85 -1.10 15.60
CA ASP A 15 -12.51 -2.53 15.59
C ASP A 15 -11.29 -2.88 14.74
N ASN A 16 -10.41 -3.72 15.31
CA ASN A 16 -9.22 -4.30 14.66
C ASN A 16 -9.55 -5.08 13.37
N SER A 17 -10.81 -5.51 13.19
CA SER A 17 -11.28 -6.24 12.02
C SER A 17 -11.41 -5.39 10.76
N ARG A 18 -11.31 -4.04 10.85
CA ARG A 18 -11.55 -3.10 9.75
C ARG A 18 -10.32 -2.34 9.23
N ILE A 19 -9.12 -2.61 9.75
CA ILE A 19 -7.87 -2.18 9.08
C ILE A 19 -7.73 -2.89 7.71
N SER A 20 -8.43 -4.01 7.54
CA SER A 20 -8.74 -4.62 6.24
C SER A 20 -9.42 -3.67 5.26
N ASN A 21 -10.33 -2.78 5.68
CA ASN A 21 -11.03 -1.80 4.82
C ASN A 21 -10.11 -0.71 4.27
N MET A 22 -8.85 -0.64 4.69
CA MET A 22 -7.86 0.16 3.98
C MET A 22 -7.76 -0.32 2.52
N SER A 23 -7.99 -1.62 2.22
CA SER A 23 -8.06 -2.16 0.85
C SER A 23 -9.19 -1.57 0.00
N ASP A 24 -10.32 -1.22 0.62
CA ASP A 24 -11.46 -0.61 -0.07
C ASP A 24 -11.21 0.86 -0.36
N ILE A 25 -10.53 1.55 0.57
CA ILE A 25 -10.02 2.91 0.37
C ILE A 25 -8.92 2.89 -0.72
N ILE A 26 -8.06 1.87 -0.74
CA ILE A 26 -7.04 1.62 -1.77
C ILE A 26 -7.68 1.47 -3.15
N THR A 27 -8.72 0.64 -3.25
CA THR A 27 -9.41 0.39 -4.54
C THR A 27 -10.07 1.66 -5.06
N LYS A 28 -10.69 2.47 -4.19
CA LYS A 28 -11.28 3.77 -4.56
C LYS A 28 -10.21 4.79 -4.99
N LEU A 29 -9.09 4.87 -4.27
CA LEU A 29 -7.98 5.78 -4.60
C LEU A 29 -7.29 5.46 -5.93
N SER A 30 -7.20 4.18 -6.31
CA SER A 30 -6.62 3.74 -7.57
C SER A 30 -7.52 3.99 -8.79
N GLN A 31 -8.84 4.14 -8.61
CA GLN A 31 -9.79 4.38 -9.70
C GLN A 31 -9.84 5.85 -10.15
N ASP A 32 -9.47 6.81 -9.29
CA ASP A 32 -9.49 8.25 -9.60
C ASP A 32 -8.16 8.81 -10.13
N SER A 33 -7.08 8.03 -10.10
CA SER A 33 -5.84 8.39 -10.79
C SER A 33 -5.96 8.06 -12.29
N LYS A 34 -6.48 9.01 -13.08
CA LYS A 34 -6.33 8.98 -14.55
C LYS A 34 -4.85 8.70 -14.89
N GLU A 35 -4.60 7.69 -15.72
CA GLU A 35 -3.29 7.45 -16.33
C GLU A 35 -2.74 8.76 -16.92
N PRO A 36 -1.46 9.11 -16.74
CA PRO A 36 -0.82 10.03 -17.65
C PRO A 36 -0.75 9.36 -19.04
N GLU A 37 -1.29 10.03 -20.05
CA GLU A 37 -1.24 9.68 -21.47
C GLU A 37 0.12 9.11 -21.90
N THR A 38 0.09 7.85 -22.36
CA THR A 38 0.98 7.23 -23.35
C THR A 38 2.44 7.70 -23.40
N LEU A 39 3.32 6.95 -22.74
CA LEU A 39 4.69 6.78 -23.24
C LEU A 39 4.69 5.63 -24.24
N LYS A 40 4.67 5.98 -25.52
CA LYS A 40 5.00 5.06 -26.62
C LYS A 40 6.42 4.57 -26.41
N ILE A 41 6.59 3.28 -26.07
CA ILE A 41 7.88 2.62 -26.21
C ILE A 41 7.94 2.12 -27.64
N GLU A 42 8.59 2.90 -28.50
CA GLU A 42 9.08 2.40 -29.79
C GLU A 42 10.26 1.46 -29.56
N ASN A 43 10.25 0.41 -30.38
CA ASN A 43 11.07 -0.79 -30.37
C ASN A 43 12.60 -0.57 -30.27
N GLY A 44 13.28 -1.51 -29.60
CA GLY A 44 14.73 -1.68 -29.74
C GLY A 44 15.29 -2.89 -29.00
N LEU A 45 15.37 -4.03 -29.72
CA LEU A 45 16.12 -5.28 -29.43
C LEU A 45 15.61 -6.10 -28.23
N VAL A 46 15.21 -7.37 -28.37
CA VAL A 46 16.01 -8.44 -28.98
C VAL A 46 15.11 -9.49 -29.67
N ASN A 47 15.31 -9.68 -30.97
CA ASN A 47 14.91 -10.89 -31.69
C ASN A 47 16.10 -11.86 -31.71
N HIS A 48 15.91 -13.11 -31.29
CA HIS A 48 16.44 -14.30 -31.97
C HIS A 48 15.83 -15.55 -31.31
N VAL A 49 14.86 -16.19 -31.98
CA VAL A 49 14.98 -17.54 -32.61
C VAL A 49 14.47 -18.66 -31.67
N THR A 50 13.52 -19.53 -32.00
CA THR A 50 12.75 -19.86 -33.22
C THR A 50 11.54 -20.72 -32.84
N LYS A 51 10.51 -20.70 -33.69
CA LYS A 51 9.36 -21.62 -33.77
C LYS A 51 9.76 -23.11 -33.85
N SER A 52 8.97 -24.00 -33.23
CA SER A 52 8.23 -25.12 -33.88
C SER A 52 7.48 -25.94 -32.81
N LEU A 53 6.14 -25.91 -32.76
CA LEU A 53 5.20 -26.94 -33.24
C LEU A 53 5.37 -28.34 -32.61
N HIS A 54 4.47 -28.73 -31.69
CA HIS A 54 3.39 -29.72 -31.90
C HIS A 54 2.74 -30.14 -30.59
N SER A 55 1.42 -30.34 -30.69
CA SER A 55 0.53 -31.01 -29.74
C SER A 55 1.11 -32.33 -29.23
N ASN A 56 1.00 -32.59 -27.92
CA ASN A 56 0.77 -33.94 -27.42
C ASN A 56 0.01 -33.92 -26.09
N ASN A 57 -1.16 -34.53 -26.15
CA ASN A 57 -2.02 -34.93 -25.05
C ASN A 57 -1.29 -36.01 -24.22
N SER A 58 -1.09 -35.76 -22.92
CA SER A 58 -0.80 -36.84 -21.97
C SER A 58 -1.29 -36.45 -20.58
N ARG A 59 -2.42 -37.05 -20.22
CA ARG A 59 -2.91 -37.20 -18.86
C ARG A 59 -1.84 -37.93 -18.05
N THR A 60 -1.29 -37.27 -17.04
CA THR A 60 -0.70 -37.95 -15.88
C THR A 60 -1.41 -37.48 -14.63
N ASN A 61 -2.19 -38.40 -14.10
CA ASN A 61 -2.91 -38.30 -12.84
C ASN A 61 -1.85 -38.35 -11.73
N THR A 62 -1.50 -37.20 -11.16
CA THR A 62 -0.75 -37.13 -9.90
C THR A 62 -1.65 -36.48 -8.86
N ASN A 63 -2.24 -37.35 -8.04
CA ASN A 63 -2.87 -37.02 -6.77
C ASN A 63 -1.84 -36.39 -5.83
N ASN A 64 -1.55 -35.10 -6.00
CA ASN A 64 -1.04 -34.29 -4.91
C ASN A 64 -2.26 -33.66 -4.26
N LYS A 65 -2.74 -34.29 -3.18
CA LYS A 65 -3.57 -33.62 -2.17
C LYS A 65 -2.79 -32.38 -1.71
N SER A 66 -3.03 -31.25 -2.36
CA SER A 66 -2.60 -29.95 -1.87
C SER A 66 -3.36 -29.73 -0.58
N THR A 67 -2.70 -30.02 0.56
CA THR A 67 -3.12 -29.48 1.85
C THR A 67 -3.44 -28.01 1.62
N GLU A 68 -4.70 -27.66 1.92
CA GLU A 68 -5.25 -26.32 1.76
C GLU A 68 -4.21 -25.30 2.22
N ARG A 69 -3.82 -24.39 1.32
CA ARG A 69 -2.87 -23.31 1.64
C ARG A 69 -3.60 -22.23 2.43
N GLU A 70 -4.15 -22.59 3.59
CA GLU A 70 -4.74 -21.67 4.55
C GLU A 70 -3.64 -20.76 5.11
N GLY A 71 -3.95 -19.47 5.21
CA GLY A 71 -3.04 -18.43 5.67
C GLY A 71 -2.80 -17.36 4.61
N ASN A 72 -2.51 -16.15 5.06
CA ASN A 72 -2.36 -14.99 4.19
C ASN A 72 -1.06 -15.04 3.37
N CYS A 73 0.07 -15.42 3.99
CA CYS A 73 1.42 -15.36 3.42
C CYS A 73 1.99 -16.75 3.00
N TYR A 74 3.14 -16.80 2.32
CA TYR A 74 3.87 -18.03 2.00
C TYR A 74 4.23 -18.88 3.24
N CYS A 75 4.47 -18.22 4.37
CA CYS A 75 4.80 -18.90 5.63
C CYS A 75 3.57 -19.52 6.32
N GLY A 76 2.38 -19.41 5.74
CA GLY A 76 1.12 -19.89 6.33
C GLY A 76 0.62 -19.08 7.51
N LYS A 77 1.35 -18.04 7.93
CA LYS A 77 0.96 -17.17 9.06
C LYS A 77 -0.02 -16.09 8.64
N GLU A 78 -0.73 -15.58 9.64
CA GLU A 78 -1.62 -14.42 9.52
C GLU A 78 -0.87 -13.11 9.30
N ARG A 79 -1.66 -12.08 8.97
CA ARG A 79 -1.22 -10.68 8.85
C ARG A 79 -0.44 -10.23 10.08
N ASN A 80 0.53 -9.34 9.87
CA ASN A 80 1.19 -8.64 10.96
C ASN A 80 1.30 -7.15 10.62
N LEU A 81 0.36 -6.38 11.16
CA LEU A 81 0.22 -4.95 10.91
C LEU A 81 1.40 -4.10 11.44
N ASN A 82 2.30 -4.68 12.23
CA ASN A 82 3.47 -3.99 12.77
C ASN A 82 4.70 -4.07 11.84
N ILE A 83 4.62 -4.81 10.74
CA ILE A 83 5.70 -4.94 9.76
C ILE A 83 5.21 -4.56 8.37
N VAL A 84 6.14 -4.47 7.43
CA VAL A 84 5.79 -4.27 6.03
C VAL A 84 5.22 -5.57 5.47
N GLU A 85 4.09 -5.44 4.78
CA GLU A 85 3.43 -6.51 4.07
C GLU A 85 2.80 -5.99 2.78
N LEU A 86 2.81 -6.83 1.76
CA LEU A 86 2.38 -6.49 0.41
C LEU A 86 1.17 -7.32 -0.02
N LEU A 87 0.18 -6.66 -0.59
CA LEU A 87 -0.99 -7.29 -1.20
C LEU A 87 -0.64 -7.69 -2.63
N CYS A 88 -0.83 -8.97 -2.97
CA CYS A 88 -0.68 -9.43 -4.34
C CYS A 88 -1.87 -8.97 -5.19
N ALA A 89 -1.59 -8.29 -6.31
CA ALA A 89 -2.59 -7.74 -7.22
C ALA A 89 -3.47 -8.80 -7.89
N ASN A 90 -3.02 -10.07 -7.94
CA ASN A 90 -3.74 -11.13 -8.67
C ASN A 90 -4.59 -12.01 -7.74
N CYS A 91 -4.12 -12.30 -6.53
CA CYS A 91 -4.81 -13.23 -5.62
C CYS A 91 -5.30 -12.59 -4.32
N ASN A 92 -5.09 -11.29 -4.14
CA ASN A 92 -5.52 -10.52 -2.97
C ASN A 92 -5.06 -11.10 -1.62
N ARG A 93 -3.94 -11.84 -1.63
CA ARG A 93 -3.27 -12.36 -0.44
C ARG A 93 -2.14 -11.43 0.00
N TRP A 94 -1.87 -11.43 1.31
CA TRP A 94 -0.85 -10.58 1.92
C TRP A 94 0.45 -11.33 2.19
N PHE A 95 1.57 -10.69 1.90
CA PHE A 95 2.89 -11.29 2.01
C PHE A 95 3.81 -10.40 2.83
N HIS A 96 4.35 -10.93 3.92
CA HIS A 96 5.34 -10.22 4.74
C HIS A 96 6.59 -9.91 3.91
N GLU A 97 7.16 -8.72 4.12
CA GLU A 97 8.44 -8.32 3.51
C GLU A 97 9.52 -9.39 3.71
N SER A 98 9.62 -9.95 4.92
CA SER A 98 10.61 -10.98 5.28
C SER A 98 10.39 -12.34 4.60
N CYS A 99 9.24 -12.56 3.96
CA CYS A 99 8.92 -13.79 3.24
C CYS A 99 9.15 -13.66 1.72
N ILE A 100 9.55 -12.48 1.23
CA ILE A 100 9.81 -12.22 -0.20
C ILE A 100 11.29 -12.46 -0.49
N GLY A 101 11.58 -13.10 -1.64
CA GLY A 101 12.90 -13.68 -1.91
C GLY A 101 14.03 -12.70 -2.23
N TYR A 102 13.77 -11.39 -2.27
CA TYR A 102 14.77 -10.37 -2.59
C TYR A 102 14.55 -9.06 -1.84
N GLN A 103 15.60 -8.23 -1.79
CA GLN A 103 15.58 -6.96 -1.09
C GLN A 103 14.69 -5.94 -1.82
N LEU A 104 13.66 -5.42 -1.15
CA LEU A 104 12.69 -4.48 -1.71
C LEU A 104 13.07 -3.00 -1.52
N GLY A 105 14.22 -2.74 -0.89
CA GLY A 105 14.64 -1.40 -0.47
C GLY A 105 13.91 -0.90 0.77
N LYS A 106 13.91 0.41 1.00
CA LYS A 106 13.26 1.04 2.17
C LYS A 106 11.75 1.08 1.97
N LEU A 107 10.97 0.48 2.85
CA LEU A 107 9.49 0.48 2.80
C LEU A 107 8.90 1.02 4.12
N ALA A 108 7.62 1.36 4.08
CA ALA A 108 6.85 1.71 5.27
C ALA A 108 5.63 0.78 5.36
N PRO A 109 5.23 0.31 6.56
CA PRO A 109 3.97 -0.41 6.73
C PRO A 109 2.81 0.44 6.20
N PHE A 110 1.73 -0.18 5.76
CA PHE A 110 0.57 0.52 5.17
C PHE A 110 0.90 1.38 3.93
N MET A 111 2.09 1.24 3.31
CA MET A 111 2.33 1.86 2.01
C MET A 111 1.40 1.25 0.95
N MET A 112 1.04 2.02 -0.06
CA MET A 112 0.03 1.61 -1.07
C MET A 112 0.47 1.93 -2.50
N ASN A 113 1.55 2.68 -2.66
CA ASN A 113 2.11 3.08 -3.94
C ASN A 113 3.06 2.00 -4.50
N TYR A 114 2.53 0.81 -4.73
CA TYR A 114 3.26 -0.29 -5.37
C TYR A 114 2.32 -1.21 -6.14
N ILE A 115 2.92 -2.04 -6.99
CA ILE A 115 2.31 -3.23 -7.57
C ILE A 115 3.19 -4.41 -7.17
N PHE A 116 2.58 -5.43 -6.57
CA PHE A 116 3.23 -6.66 -6.16
C PHE A 116 2.48 -7.85 -6.75
N VAL A 117 3.22 -8.82 -7.30
CA VAL A 117 2.68 -10.11 -7.75
C VAL A 117 3.53 -11.23 -7.16
N CYS A 118 2.87 -12.14 -6.43
CA CYS A 118 3.54 -13.26 -5.76
C CYS A 118 3.98 -14.34 -6.75
N LYS A 119 4.94 -15.18 -6.35
CA LYS A 119 5.51 -16.25 -7.19
C LYS A 119 4.47 -17.26 -7.67
N ASN A 120 3.39 -17.45 -6.90
CA ASN A 120 2.32 -18.38 -7.26
C ASN A 120 1.39 -17.82 -8.35
N CYS A 121 1.44 -16.51 -8.61
CA CYS A 121 0.62 -15.84 -9.61
C CYS A 121 1.38 -15.53 -10.90
N LEU A 122 2.70 -15.76 -10.93
CA LEU A 122 3.54 -15.55 -12.11
C LEU A 122 4.01 -16.90 -12.69
N PRO A 123 3.88 -17.14 -14.01
CA PRO A 123 4.33 -18.39 -14.65
C PRO A 123 5.82 -18.66 -14.48
N THR A 124 6.63 -17.62 -14.30
CA THR A 124 8.08 -17.73 -14.08
C THR A 124 8.42 -18.28 -12.69
N GLY A 125 7.47 -18.30 -11.74
CA GLY A 125 7.74 -18.62 -10.35
C GLY A 125 8.59 -17.58 -9.62
N LEU A 126 8.78 -16.40 -10.22
CA LEU A 126 9.52 -15.28 -9.64
C LEU A 126 8.55 -14.19 -9.20
N GLU A 127 8.80 -13.58 -8.05
CA GLU A 127 8.04 -12.42 -7.57
C GLU A 127 8.33 -11.17 -8.41
N SER A 128 7.34 -10.27 -8.48
CA SER A 128 7.49 -8.96 -9.11
C SER A 128 7.04 -7.86 -8.16
N PHE A 129 7.84 -6.80 -8.04
CA PHE A 129 7.55 -5.63 -7.22
C PHE A 129 7.98 -4.37 -7.96
N LYS A 130 7.08 -3.40 -8.02
CA LYS A 130 7.37 -2.08 -8.56
C LYS A 130 6.73 -1.02 -7.67
N LYS A 131 7.53 -0.09 -7.15
CA LYS A 131 7.00 1.13 -6.53
C LYS A 131 6.44 2.05 -7.59
N THR A 132 5.31 2.68 -7.26
CA THR A 132 4.75 3.79 -8.02
C THR A 132 4.97 5.09 -7.24
N GLN A 133 4.81 6.20 -7.95
CA GLN A 133 4.85 7.53 -7.36
C GLN A 133 3.70 7.67 -6.36
N ALA A 134 4.02 7.97 -5.10
CA ALA A 134 3.00 8.22 -4.08
C ALA A 134 2.33 9.58 -4.32
N LEU A 135 1.00 9.60 -4.32
CA LEU A 135 0.22 10.84 -4.24
C LEU A 135 0.08 11.28 -2.78
N PHE A 136 -0.07 12.59 -2.54
CA PHE A 136 -0.23 13.12 -1.18
C PHE A 136 -1.38 12.47 -0.38
N PRO A 137 -2.58 12.20 -0.95
CA PRO A 137 -3.62 11.46 -0.23
C PRO A 137 -3.16 10.07 0.24
N GLN A 138 -2.45 9.33 -0.61
CA GLN A 138 -1.91 8.01 -0.26
C GLN A 138 -0.89 8.11 0.87
N MET A 139 -0.01 9.13 0.82
CA MET A 139 0.93 9.41 1.91
C MET A 139 0.19 9.70 3.22
N CYS A 140 -0.89 10.47 3.20
CA CYS A 140 -1.70 10.74 4.38
C CYS A 140 -2.35 9.47 4.96
N VAL A 141 -2.89 8.60 4.10
CA VAL A 141 -3.47 7.32 4.52
C VAL A 141 -2.41 6.40 5.14
N THR A 142 -1.24 6.28 4.50
CA THR A 142 -0.12 5.51 5.07
C THR A 142 0.29 6.06 6.44
N ALA A 143 0.40 7.39 6.58
CA ALA A 143 0.73 8.01 7.86
C ALA A 143 -0.31 7.71 8.94
N LEU A 144 -1.60 7.88 8.62
CA LEU A 144 -2.69 7.60 9.55
C LEU A 144 -2.74 6.13 9.95
N GLY A 145 -2.58 5.20 9.00
CA GLY A 145 -2.54 3.76 9.29
C GLY A 145 -1.43 3.39 10.28
N ASN A 146 -0.22 3.93 10.09
CA ASN A 146 0.89 3.70 11.01
C ASN A 146 0.63 4.33 12.39
N LEU A 147 0.15 5.57 12.44
CA LEU A 147 -0.16 6.26 13.69
C LEU A 147 -1.26 5.55 14.50
N MET A 148 -2.29 5.04 13.82
CA MET A 148 -3.34 4.23 14.42
C MET A 148 -2.77 2.93 15.00
N GLN A 149 -2.02 2.17 14.20
CA GLN A 149 -1.40 0.92 14.66
C GLN A 149 -0.43 1.14 15.82
N GLN A 150 0.33 2.25 15.78
CA GLN A 150 1.20 2.64 16.89
C GLN A 150 0.40 2.89 18.18
N SER A 151 -0.71 3.64 18.09
CA SER A 151 -1.56 3.93 19.25
C SER A 151 -2.17 2.66 19.87
N VAL A 152 -2.51 1.67 19.04
CA VAL A 152 -2.98 0.34 19.49
C VAL A 152 -1.86 -0.40 20.23
N LYS A 153 -0.63 -0.38 19.68
CA LYS A 153 0.54 -1.02 20.31
C LYS A 153 0.89 -0.38 21.66
N GLU A 154 0.68 0.92 21.80
CA GLU A 154 0.88 1.68 23.04
C GLU A 154 -0.25 1.47 24.06
N GLY A 155 -1.31 0.73 23.72
CA GLY A 155 -2.43 0.44 24.62
C GLY A 155 -3.44 1.57 24.73
N ALA A 156 -3.32 2.63 23.92
CA ALA A 156 -4.25 3.76 23.88
C ALA A 156 -4.73 4.01 22.44
N PRO A 157 -5.63 3.15 21.89
CA PRO A 157 -6.10 3.27 20.52
C PRO A 157 -6.70 4.64 20.21
N LYS A 158 -6.18 5.29 19.16
CA LYS A 158 -6.64 6.57 18.64
C LYS A 158 -7.10 6.41 17.20
N THR A 159 -8.18 7.08 16.85
CA THR A 159 -8.73 7.12 15.49
C THR A 159 -8.58 8.51 14.84
N GLN A 160 -8.02 9.47 15.58
CA GLN A 160 -7.92 10.87 15.21
C GLN A 160 -6.54 11.41 15.50
N PHE A 161 -5.99 12.19 14.56
CA PHE A 161 -4.65 12.72 14.65
C PHE A 161 -4.60 14.16 14.13
N SER A 162 -3.93 15.04 14.89
CA SER A 162 -3.60 16.38 14.42
C SER A 162 -2.63 16.32 13.23
N LYS A 163 -2.95 17.08 12.18
CA LYS A 163 -2.11 17.20 10.98
C LYS A 163 -0.71 17.70 11.32
N ASP A 164 -0.60 18.79 12.09
CA ASP A 164 0.70 19.44 12.38
C ASP A 164 1.52 18.68 13.43
N LYS A 165 0.86 18.04 14.41
CA LYS A 165 1.55 17.31 15.49
C LYS A 165 1.90 15.86 15.15
N HIS A 166 1.17 15.23 14.22
CA HIS A 166 1.35 13.80 13.94
C HIS A 166 1.58 13.51 12.45
N ILE A 167 0.66 13.93 11.56
CA ILE A 167 0.69 13.51 10.15
C ILE A 167 1.92 14.07 9.42
N ILE A 168 2.19 15.38 9.54
CA ILE A 168 3.33 16.04 8.91
C ILE A 168 4.66 15.47 9.46
N PRO A 169 4.89 15.41 10.78
CA PRO A 169 6.10 14.79 11.33
C PRO A 169 6.32 13.35 10.88
N PHE A 170 5.26 12.53 10.82
CA PHE A 170 5.36 11.16 10.33
C PHE A 170 5.86 11.10 8.89
N ILE A 171 5.25 11.89 8.00
CA ILE A 171 5.66 11.97 6.58
C ILE A 171 7.11 12.45 6.46
N GLU A 172 7.54 13.41 7.27
CA GLU A 172 8.91 13.91 7.24
C GLU A 172 9.94 12.86 7.62
N CYS A 173 9.69 12.11 8.68
CA CYS A 173 10.60 11.06 9.16
C CYS A 173 10.66 9.87 8.20
N HIS A 174 9.57 9.57 7.48
CA HIS A 174 9.45 8.38 6.63
C HIS A 174 9.47 8.68 5.13
N TRP A 175 9.84 9.89 4.72
CA TRP A 175 9.76 10.36 3.34
C TRP A 175 10.39 9.38 2.33
N GLY A 176 11.63 8.95 2.58
CA GLY A 176 12.36 8.04 1.68
C GLY A 176 11.82 6.61 1.63
N SER A 177 10.99 6.21 2.59
CA SER A 177 10.28 4.92 2.55
C SER A 177 8.96 5.02 1.78
N MET A 178 8.29 6.18 1.85
CA MET A 178 6.96 6.40 1.29
C MET A 178 6.98 6.81 -0.18
N THR A 179 7.94 7.64 -0.60
CA THR A 179 8.01 8.14 -1.98
C THR A 179 9.43 8.06 -2.54
N THR A 180 9.52 7.92 -3.86
CA THR A 180 10.78 7.99 -4.62
C THR A 180 11.13 9.43 -5.00
N THR A 181 10.23 10.38 -4.80
CA THR A 181 10.49 11.79 -5.10
C THR A 181 11.50 12.36 -4.11
N PRO A 182 12.56 13.04 -4.56
CA PRO A 182 13.47 13.74 -3.66
C PRO A 182 12.72 14.74 -2.79
N LYS A 183 13.02 14.75 -1.49
CA LYS A 183 12.44 15.76 -0.58
C LYS A 183 12.95 17.13 -1.02
N ARG A 184 12.03 18.01 -1.42
CA ARG A 184 12.39 19.41 -1.70
C ARG A 184 12.62 20.12 -0.37
N VAL A 185 13.61 21.02 -0.34
CA VAL A 185 13.91 21.87 0.83
C VAL A 185 12.74 22.82 1.13
N THR A 186 11.93 23.13 0.12
CA THR A 186 10.77 24.02 0.24
C THR A 186 9.63 23.34 1.01
N GLN A 187 9.07 24.05 2.00
CA GLN A 187 7.98 23.55 2.84
C GLN A 187 6.59 23.55 2.18
N SER A 188 6.52 23.87 0.88
CA SER A 188 5.29 23.94 0.08
C SER A 188 4.50 22.62 0.06
N TRP A 189 5.16 21.47 0.21
CA TRP A 189 4.50 20.17 0.26
C TRP A 189 3.58 20.02 1.50
N ARG A 190 3.88 20.72 2.61
CA ARG A 190 3.00 20.72 3.80
C ARG A 190 1.65 21.35 3.49
N SER A 191 1.63 22.40 2.67
CA SER A 191 0.39 23.00 2.16
C SER A 191 -0.34 22.06 1.21
N THR A 192 0.39 21.29 0.39
CA THR A 192 -0.23 20.27 -0.48
C THR A 192 -0.86 19.12 0.30
N VAL A 193 -0.26 18.71 1.42
CA VAL A 193 -0.88 17.75 2.37
C VAL A 193 -2.20 18.30 2.89
N LEU A 194 -2.24 19.57 3.31
CA LEU A 194 -3.48 20.20 3.74
C LEU A 194 -4.54 20.20 2.63
N SER A 195 -4.18 20.61 1.41
CA SER A 195 -5.09 20.59 0.27
C SER A 195 -5.61 19.19 -0.05
N ALA A 196 -4.75 18.17 0.05
CA ALA A 196 -5.13 16.78 -0.16
C ALA A 196 -6.14 16.30 0.90
N LEU A 197 -5.88 16.60 2.18
CA LEU A 197 -6.79 16.25 3.26
C LEU A 197 -8.15 16.93 3.06
N ILE A 198 -8.19 18.23 2.77
CA ILE A 198 -9.43 18.99 2.56
C ILE A 198 -10.20 18.45 1.35
N LYS A 199 -9.53 18.27 0.21
CA LYS A 199 -10.16 17.77 -1.03
C LYS A 199 -10.83 16.42 -0.82
N GLU A 200 -10.22 15.56 -0.03
CA GLU A 200 -10.69 14.20 0.23
C GLU A 200 -11.46 14.06 1.57
N THR A 201 -11.77 15.17 2.28
CA THR A 201 -12.45 15.21 3.61
C THR A 201 -13.86 14.65 3.61
N ASN A 202 -14.45 14.40 2.43
CA ASN A 202 -15.74 13.74 2.34
C ASN A 202 -15.72 12.35 1.72
N ILE A 203 -14.58 11.95 1.15
CA ILE A 203 -14.41 10.72 0.39
C ILE A 203 -13.60 9.71 1.22
N ILE A 204 -12.51 10.17 1.82
CA ILE A 204 -11.49 9.31 2.46
C ILE A 204 -11.24 9.75 3.90
N PHE A 205 -11.15 11.05 4.15
CA PHE A 205 -10.88 11.58 5.48
C PHE A 205 -12.15 12.08 6.16
N ALA A 206 -12.13 12.23 7.47
CA ALA A 206 -13.10 12.95 8.26
C ALA A 206 -12.37 13.99 9.09
N CYS A 207 -12.94 15.19 9.13
CA CYS A 207 -12.40 16.33 9.84
C CYS A 207 -13.34 16.62 11.02
N ASN A 208 -12.85 16.46 12.24
CA ASN A 208 -13.65 16.72 13.43
C ASN A 208 -13.19 18.04 14.06
N ASP A 209 -14.08 19.03 14.04
CA ASP A 209 -13.85 20.36 14.62
C ASP A 209 -13.90 20.37 16.15
N THR A 210 -14.19 19.23 16.78
CA THR A 210 -14.16 19.10 18.24
C THR A 210 -12.73 18.91 18.72
N ALA A 211 -12.10 20.04 19.08
CA ALA A 211 -10.99 20.02 20.02
C ALA A 211 -11.44 19.30 21.31
N PRO A 212 -10.67 18.35 21.86
CA PRO A 212 -10.94 17.86 23.20
C PRO A 212 -10.74 19.04 24.16
N ASN A 213 -11.81 19.40 24.88
CA ASN A 213 -11.73 20.25 26.07
C ASN A 213 -10.84 19.61 27.13
#